data_AF-A0A8G0P885-F1
#
_entry.id   AF-A0A8G0P885-F1
#
_cell.length_a   1.000
_cell.length_b   1.000
_cell.length_c   1.000
_cell.angle_alpha   90.00
_cell.angle_beta   90.00
_cell.angle_gamma   90.00
#
_symmetry.space_group_name_H-M   'P 1'
#
loop_
_entity.id
_entity.type
_entity.pdbx_description
1 polymer ?
#
loop_
_entity_poly.entity_id
_entity_poly.type
_entity_poly.pdbx_seq_one_letter_code
_entity_poly.pdbx_strand_id
1 'polypeptide(L)'
;MTDEFSGLSFEDIFAKKYVLKDSGIAKILKIRIVNSEQNKGKSSGFRILLIADSRTSEVIFLNIFAKTGTDGKDNIGREELKECLSIYKSEKKANTLVELDPKDSFNIKVSIS
;
A
#
# COMPACT_ATOMS: atom_id res chain seq x y z
N MET A 1 -10.33 3.63 -15.98
CA MET A 1 -9.70 3.52 -14.64
C MET A 1 -8.21 3.61 -14.87
N THR A 2 -7.51 4.62 -14.35
CA THR A 2 -6.04 4.65 -14.41
C THR A 2 -5.52 3.70 -13.34
N ASP A 3 -4.89 2.64 -13.80
CA ASP A 3 -4.45 1.52 -13.00
C ASP A 3 -3.06 1.87 -12.41
N GLU A 4 -3.07 2.40 -11.17
CA GLU A 4 -1.92 3.08 -10.51
C GLU A 4 -0.68 2.21 -10.34
N PHE A 5 -0.86 0.89 -10.47
CA PHE A 5 0.17 -0.14 -10.38
C PHE A 5 0.32 -0.99 -11.66
N SER A 6 -0.46 -0.71 -12.71
CA SER A 6 -0.44 -1.53 -13.94
C SER A 6 0.87 -1.39 -14.70
N GLY A 7 1.50 -2.53 -15.00
CA GLY A 7 2.70 -2.57 -15.83
C GLY A 7 3.90 -1.82 -15.25
N LEU A 8 3.87 -1.48 -13.96
CA LEU A 8 4.99 -0.83 -13.29
C LEU A 8 6.01 -1.89 -12.83
N SER A 9 7.28 -1.62 -13.07
CA SER A 9 8.36 -2.41 -12.48
C SER A 9 8.58 -2.05 -11.01
N PHE A 10 9.39 -2.84 -10.32
CA PHE A 10 9.85 -2.48 -8.97
C PHE A 10 10.53 -1.11 -8.95
N GLU A 11 11.38 -0.82 -9.93
CA GLU A 11 12.12 0.44 -10.07
C GLU A 11 11.16 1.63 -10.23
N ASP A 12 10.10 1.46 -11.02
CA ASP A 12 9.06 2.48 -11.17
C ASP A 12 8.38 2.80 -9.85
N ILE A 13 8.08 1.77 -9.04
CA ILE A 13 7.47 1.93 -7.72
C ILE A 13 8.48 2.59 -6.76
N PHE A 14 9.74 2.13 -6.74
CA PHE A 14 10.79 2.64 -5.86
C PHE A 14 11.17 4.10 -6.18
N ALA A 15 10.98 4.54 -7.42
CA ALA A 15 11.23 5.91 -7.86
C ALA A 15 10.09 6.90 -7.52
N LYS A 16 8.93 6.43 -7.01
CA LYS A 16 7.81 7.33 -6.68
C LYS A 16 8.17 8.35 -5.60
N LYS A 17 7.70 9.58 -5.78
CA LYS A 17 8.07 10.76 -4.95
C LYS A 17 7.36 10.84 -3.60
N TYR A 18 6.30 10.06 -3.36
CA TYR A 18 5.52 10.13 -2.12
C TYR A 18 6.14 9.26 -1.03
N VAL A 19 7.31 9.66 -0.56
CA VAL A 19 8.11 8.93 0.43
C VAL A 19 7.80 9.43 1.84
N LEU A 20 7.44 8.52 2.74
CA LEU A 20 7.30 8.80 4.18
C LEU A 20 8.62 8.62 4.93
N LYS A 21 9.43 7.65 4.50
CA LYS A 21 10.76 7.39 5.03
C LYS A 21 11.65 6.76 3.97
N ASP A 22 12.89 7.19 3.92
CA ASP A 22 13.90 6.68 2.99
C ASP A 22 15.15 6.27 3.78
N SER A 23 15.64 5.05 3.56
CA SER A 23 16.93 4.58 4.09
C SER A 23 17.96 4.31 2.97
N GLY A 24 17.67 4.67 1.72
CA GLY A 24 18.46 4.38 0.53
C GLY A 24 18.24 2.97 -0.02
N ILE A 25 18.14 1.97 0.86
CA ILE A 25 17.90 0.55 0.50
C ILE A 25 16.44 0.12 0.65
N ALA A 26 15.64 0.89 1.41
CA ALA A 26 14.22 0.64 1.57
C ALA A 26 13.49 1.98 1.71
N LYS A 27 12.28 2.04 1.16
CA LYS A 27 11.41 3.21 1.22
C LYS A 27 10.05 2.83 1.75
N ILE A 28 9.51 3.65 2.64
CA ILE A 28 8.10 3.63 3.00
C ILE A 28 7.39 4.61 2.08
N LEU A 29 6.50 4.12 1.23
CA LEU A 29 5.80 4.90 0.21
C LEU A 29 4.33 5.08 0.58
N LYS A 30 3.77 6.23 0.21
CA LYS A 30 2.35 6.55 0.33
C LYS A 30 1.74 6.78 -1.05
N ILE A 31 1.01 5.80 -1.57
CA ILE A 31 0.41 5.86 -2.90
C ILE A 31 -1.03 6.35 -2.81
N ARG A 32 -1.43 7.28 -3.68
CA ARG A 32 -2.78 7.87 -3.70
C ARG A 32 -3.64 7.18 -4.75
N ILE A 33 -4.75 6.61 -4.34
CA ILE A 33 -5.69 5.89 -5.21
C ILE A 33 -7.02 6.63 -5.23
N VAL A 34 -7.71 6.58 -6.37
CA VAL A 34 -9.07 7.11 -6.54
C VAL A 34 -10.04 6.29 -5.69
N ASN A 35 -11.01 6.94 -5.05
CA ASN A 35 -12.16 6.23 -4.48
C ASN A 35 -13.35 6.43 -5.43
N SER A 36 -13.45 5.55 -6.42
CA SER A 36 -14.48 5.64 -7.46
C SER A 36 -15.88 5.33 -6.93
N GLU A 37 -15.99 4.47 -5.91
CA GLU A 37 -17.26 4.14 -5.26
C GLU A 37 -17.97 5.39 -4.73
N GLN A 38 -17.20 6.33 -4.17
CA GLN A 38 -17.73 7.58 -3.64
C GLN A 38 -17.53 8.79 -4.58
N ASN A 39 -17.22 8.55 -5.86
CA ASN A 39 -16.92 9.60 -6.84
C ASN A 39 -15.84 10.61 -6.36
N LYS A 40 -14.82 10.13 -5.64
CA LYS A 40 -13.72 10.97 -5.13
C LYS A 40 -12.44 10.75 -5.92
N GLY A 41 -11.86 11.85 -6.42
CA GLY A 41 -10.55 11.83 -7.07
C GLY A 41 -9.39 11.47 -6.12
N LYS A 42 -8.18 11.29 -6.67
CA LYS A 42 -6.97 10.86 -5.91
C LYS A 42 -6.68 11.72 -4.68
N SER A 43 -6.99 13.02 -4.70
CA SER A 43 -6.78 13.95 -3.58
C SER A 43 -7.63 13.63 -2.34
N SER A 44 -8.80 13.00 -2.54
CA SER A 44 -9.74 12.63 -1.48
C SER A 44 -9.97 11.12 -1.34
N GLY A 45 -9.37 10.31 -2.24
CA GLY A 45 -9.46 8.86 -2.19
C GLY A 45 -8.55 8.20 -1.15
N PHE A 46 -8.11 6.98 -1.44
CA PHE A 46 -7.34 6.14 -0.52
C PHE A 46 -5.85 6.41 -0.55
N ARG A 47 -5.17 6.08 0.55
CA ARG A 47 -3.73 6.16 0.72
C ARG A 47 -3.27 4.76 1.09
N ILE A 48 -2.57 4.12 0.15
CA ILE A 48 -1.91 2.85 0.40
C ILE A 48 -0.51 3.14 0.95
N LEU A 49 -0.13 2.41 2.00
CA LEU A 49 1.21 2.40 2.56
C LEU A 49 1.93 1.14 2.14
N LEU A 50 3.11 1.33 1.57
CA LEU A 50 3.96 0.24 1.08
C LEU A 50 5.37 0.35 1.66
N ILE A 51 6.07 -0.76 1.78
CA ILE A 51 7.53 -0.80 1.82
C ILE A 51 8.01 -1.28 0.46
N ALA A 52 8.93 -0.54 -0.16
CA ALA A 52 9.69 -1.03 -1.30
C ALA A 52 11.13 -1.30 -0.82
N ASP A 53 11.56 -2.57 -0.87
CA ASP A 53 12.88 -3.03 -0.40
C ASP A 53 13.74 -3.41 -1.61
N SER A 54 14.77 -2.60 -1.90
CA SER A 54 15.60 -2.81 -3.09
C SER A 54 16.60 -3.96 -2.96
N ARG A 55 16.74 -4.54 -1.76
CA ARG A 55 17.61 -5.71 -1.55
C ARG A 55 16.95 -6.99 -2.05
N THR A 56 15.63 -7.07 -1.93
CA THR A 56 14.82 -8.22 -2.35
C THR A 56 13.97 -7.93 -3.59
N SER A 57 13.93 -6.67 -4.04
CA SER A 57 13.04 -6.20 -5.10
C SER A 57 11.56 -6.45 -4.80
N GLU A 58 11.19 -6.40 -3.52
CA GLU A 58 9.83 -6.66 -3.03
C GLU A 58 9.09 -5.37 -2.72
N VAL A 59 7.78 -5.39 -2.97
CA VAL A 59 6.84 -4.36 -2.53
C VAL A 59 5.87 -4.97 -1.53
N ILE A 60 5.97 -4.56 -0.27
CA ILE A 60 5.16 -5.07 0.83
C ILE A 60 4.01 -4.09 1.11
N PHE A 61 2.78 -4.58 1.09
CA PHE A 61 1.63 -3.82 1.55
C PHE A 61 1.59 -3.74 3.08
N LEU A 62 1.47 -2.53 3.63
CA LEU A 62 1.36 -2.32 5.08
C LEU A 62 -0.07 -2.01 5.52
N ASN A 63 -0.72 -1.05 4.86
CA ASN A 63 -2.03 -0.56 5.27
C ASN A 63 -2.69 0.28 4.18
N ILE A 64 -4.00 0.50 4.28
CA ILE A 64 -4.78 1.43 3.47
C ILE A 64 -5.68 2.28 4.37
N PHE A 65 -5.81 3.57 4.07
CA PHE A 65 -6.77 4.45 4.74
C PHE A 65 -7.40 5.45 3.77
N ALA A 66 -8.64 5.87 4.06
CA ALA A 66 -9.31 6.93 3.32
C ALA A 66 -8.81 8.31 3.78
N LYS A 67 -8.71 9.29 2.87
CA LYS A 67 -8.45 10.69 3.27
C LYS A 67 -9.69 11.43 3.74
N THR A 68 -10.85 11.14 3.14
CA THR A 68 -12.11 11.78 3.49
C THR A 68 -13.17 10.72 3.82
N GLY A 69 -14.15 11.09 4.64
CA GLY A 69 -15.19 10.19 5.14
C GLY A 69 -15.18 10.15 6.66
N THR A 70 -16.05 9.33 7.25
CA THR A 70 -16.20 9.18 8.71
C THR A 70 -14.88 8.82 9.39
N ASP A 71 -14.10 7.92 8.78
CA ASP A 71 -12.79 7.49 9.28
C ASP A 71 -11.62 8.12 8.48
N GLY A 72 -11.89 9.21 7.77
CA GLY A 72 -10.93 9.88 6.92
C GLY A 72 -9.80 10.53 7.72
N LYS A 73 -8.55 10.29 7.32
CA LYS A 73 -7.39 10.99 7.90
C LYS A 73 -6.48 11.57 6.82
N ASP A 74 -5.98 12.78 7.03
CA ASP A 74 -5.15 13.46 6.01
C ASP A 74 -3.80 12.73 5.82
N ASN A 75 -3.20 12.24 6.90
CA ASN A 75 -1.96 11.48 6.91
C ASN A 75 -1.98 10.39 7.99
N ILE A 76 -1.14 9.37 7.83
CA ILE A 76 -0.90 8.38 8.87
C ILE A 76 -0.12 9.03 10.03
N GLY A 77 -0.55 8.76 11.27
CA GLY A 77 0.16 9.20 12.46
C GLY A 77 1.48 8.46 12.66
N ARG A 78 2.41 9.05 13.43
CA ARG A 78 3.70 8.42 13.74
C ARG A 78 3.52 7.11 14.50
N GLU A 79 2.63 7.07 15.48
CA GLU A 79 2.37 5.87 16.29
C GLU A 79 1.66 4.79 15.47
N GLU A 80 0.67 5.17 14.65
CA GLU A 80 0.02 4.24 13.70
C GLU A 80 1.02 3.61 12.73
N LEU A 81 1.98 4.40 12.22
CA LEU A 81 3.03 3.87 11.35
C LEU A 81 3.97 2.90 12.10
N LYS A 82 4.33 3.21 13.35
CA LYS A 82 5.13 2.29 14.18
C LYS A 82 4.38 0.97 14.42
N GLU A 83 3.08 1.03 14.67
CA GLU A 83 2.24 -0.13 14.84
C GLU A 83 2.21 -0.99 13.58
N CYS A 84 1.97 -0.39 12.40
CA CYS A 84 2.04 -1.11 11.12
C CYS A 84 3.40 -1.82 10.92
N LEU A 85 4.50 -1.15 11.25
CA LEU A 85 5.84 -1.73 11.15
C LEU A 85 6.08 -2.84 12.18
N SER A 86 5.46 -2.75 13.36
CA SER A 86 5.53 -3.78 14.40
C SER A 86 4.77 -5.04 13.99
N ILE A 87 3.60 -4.87 13.38
CA ILE A 87 2.80 -5.97 12.81
C ILE A 87 3.60 -6.65 11.70
N TYR A 88 4.08 -5.90 10.71
CA TYR A 88 4.90 -6.43 9.62
C TYR A 88 6.10 -7.25 10.12
N LYS A 89 6.85 -6.74 11.11
CA LYS A 89 7.98 -7.47 11.71
C LYS A 89 7.54 -8.78 12.36
N SER A 90 6.39 -8.76 13.02
CA SER A 90 5.84 -9.93 13.71
C SER A 90 5.39 -10.98 12.70
N GLU A 91 4.68 -10.59 11.65
CA GLU A 91 4.23 -11.46 10.56
C GLU A 91 5.40 -12.04 9.77
N LYS A 92 6.42 -11.22 9.46
CA LYS A 92 7.65 -11.69 8.82
C LYS A 92 8.39 -12.73 9.67
N LYS A 93 8.46 -12.51 10.99
CA LYS A 93 9.08 -13.48 11.92
C LYS A 93 8.26 -14.77 12.04
N ALA A 94 6.94 -14.66 12.02
CA ALA A 94 6.02 -15.79 12.08
C ALA A 94 5.85 -16.51 10.74
N ASN A 95 6.42 -15.98 9.66
CA ASN A 95 6.25 -16.46 8.28
C ASN A 95 4.78 -16.53 7.84
N THR A 96 4.00 -15.50 8.19
CA THR A 96 2.56 -15.40 7.87
C THR A 96 2.25 -14.41 6.75
N LEU A 97 3.27 -13.78 6.16
CA LEU A 97 3.10 -12.92 4.99
C LEU A 97 2.71 -13.77 3.78
N VAL A 98 1.78 -13.25 2.98
CA VAL A 98 1.32 -13.89 1.74
C VAL A 98 1.96 -13.18 0.56
N GLU A 99 2.64 -13.94 -0.29
CA GLU A 99 3.13 -13.46 -1.58
C GLU A 99 1.98 -13.48 -2.59
N LEU A 100 1.83 -12.40 -3.35
CA LEU A 100 0.82 -12.28 -4.39
C LEU A 100 1.52 -12.09 -5.73
N ASP A 101 1.42 -13.06 -6.64
CA ASP A 101 1.77 -12.85 -8.04
C ASP A 101 0.58 -12.16 -8.73
N PRO A 102 0.75 -11.01 -9.40
CA PRO A 102 -0.32 -10.38 -10.19
C PRO A 102 -0.93 -11.30 -11.27
N LYS A 103 -0.24 -12.38 -11.66
CA LYS A 103 -0.73 -13.40 -12.58
C LYS A 103 -1.66 -14.41 -11.90
N ASP A 104 -1.64 -14.49 -10.58
CA ASP A 104 -2.58 -15.32 -9.84
C ASP A 104 -3.97 -14.71 -9.94
N SER A 105 -4.80 -15.34 -10.76
CA SER A 105 -6.18 -14.91 -10.96
C SER A 105 -6.96 -15.12 -9.66
N PHE A 106 -7.24 -14.04 -8.93
CA PHE A 106 -8.17 -14.07 -7.81
C PHE A 106 -9.59 -14.36 -8.32
N ASN A 107 -9.99 -15.63 -8.31
CA ASN A 107 -11.38 -16.03 -8.46
C ASN A 107 -12.14 -15.70 -7.17
N ILE A 108 -12.44 -14.42 -6.95
CA ILE A 108 -13.30 -14.00 -5.85
C ILE A 108 -14.74 -14.35 -6.24
N LYS A 109 -15.24 -15.49 -5.74
CA LYS A 109 -16.69 -15.74 -5.70
C LYS A 109 -17.28 -14.86 -4.61
N VAL A 110 -17.71 -13.66 -4.96
CA VAL A 110 -18.50 -12.83 -4.06
C VAL A 110 -19.92 -13.38 -4.05
N SER A 111 -20.25 -14.15 -3.01
CA SER A 111 -21.65 -14.44 -2.69
C SER A 111 -22.21 -13.24 -1.95
N ILE A 112 -22.98 -12.41 -2.63
CA ILE A 112 -23.73 -11.33 -2.00
C ILE A 112 -25.03 -11.97 -1.47
N SER A 113 -25.19 -12.01 -0.15
CA SER A 113 -26.44 -12.39 0.53
C SER A 113 -27.45 -11.24 0.51
#